data_AF-A0A2W0EIZ2-F1
#
_entry.id   AF-A0A2W0EIZ2-F1
#
_cell.length_a   1.000
_cell.length_b   1.000
_cell.length_c   1.000
_cell.angle_alpha   90.00
_cell.angle_beta   90.00
_cell.angle_gamma   90.00
#
_symmetry.space_group_name_H-M   'P 1'
#
loop_
_entity.id
_entity.type
_entity.pdbx_description
1 polymer ?
#
loop_
_entity_poly.entity_id
_entity_poly.type
_entity_poly.pdbx_seq_one_letter_code
_entity_poly.pdbx_strand_id
1 'polypeptide(L)'
;MTDKPQVPARQADESPSESLEAAAVAAYLEAHPDFFVEHEELLPSLRIPHRRGDTVSLVERQMTILRDRNIEMRHRLSQLMDVARDNDRLFEKTRRLILALMDAASLEDVVMSVEDSLR
;
A
#
# COMPACT_ATOMS: atom_id res chain seq x y z
N MET A 1 -43.52 -23.82 29.21
CA MET A 1 -42.12 -24.05 28.80
C MET A 1 -42.17 -24.35 27.30
N THR A 2 -41.71 -23.52 26.36
CA THR A 2 -40.71 -22.46 26.44
C THR A 2 -41.03 -21.42 25.38
N ASP A 3 -41.06 -20.19 25.83
CA ASP A 3 -40.96 -18.93 25.12
C ASP A 3 -39.94 -18.96 23.96
N LYS A 4 -40.36 -18.56 22.75
CA LYS A 4 -39.47 -17.90 21.80
C LYS A 4 -40.23 -16.75 21.11
N PRO A 5 -39.84 -15.49 21.36
CA PRO A 5 -40.53 -14.32 20.89
C PRO A 5 -40.30 -14.07 19.39
N GLN A 6 -41.40 -13.63 18.78
CA GLN A 6 -41.54 -13.03 17.47
C GLN A 6 -40.59 -11.83 17.38
N VAL A 7 -39.70 -11.80 16.37
CA VAL A 7 -38.94 -10.59 16.04
C VAL A 7 -39.84 -9.76 15.13
N PRO A 8 -40.40 -8.62 15.57
CA PRO A 8 -41.09 -7.73 14.66
C PRO A 8 -40.02 -7.02 13.83
N ALA A 9 -40.06 -7.25 12.52
CA ALA A 9 -39.39 -6.41 11.54
C ALA A 9 -39.98 -5.00 11.69
N ARG A 10 -39.29 -4.10 12.40
CA ARG A 10 -39.55 -2.66 12.30
C ARG A 10 -39.07 -2.22 10.93
N GLN A 11 -39.97 -2.30 9.95
CA GLN A 11 -40.02 -1.33 8.87
C GLN A 11 -40.22 0.02 9.55
N ALA A 12 -39.20 0.86 9.54
CA ALA A 12 -39.36 2.27 9.84
C ALA A 12 -39.64 2.96 8.51
N ASP A 13 -40.85 3.51 8.39
CA ASP A 13 -41.22 4.50 7.41
C ASP A 13 -40.22 5.67 7.50
N GLU A 14 -39.29 5.80 6.55
CA GLU A 14 -38.50 7.03 6.38
C GLU A 14 -39.25 7.93 5.41
N SER A 15 -39.71 9.06 5.93
CA SER A 15 -40.32 10.12 5.12
C SER A 15 -39.26 10.68 4.17
N PRO A 16 -39.56 10.99 2.89
CA PRO A 16 -38.56 11.54 1.96
C PRO A 16 -37.95 12.88 2.40
N SER A 17 -38.55 13.58 3.36
CA SER A 17 -37.99 14.77 4.02
C SER A 17 -36.89 14.43 5.04
N GLU A 18 -37.05 13.34 5.80
CA GLU A 18 -36.08 12.92 6.82
C GLU A 18 -34.79 12.39 6.19
N SER A 19 -34.89 11.76 5.02
CA SER A 19 -33.71 11.30 4.27
C SER A 19 -32.93 12.46 3.64
N LEU A 20 -33.61 13.53 3.22
CA LEU A 20 -32.96 14.75 2.70
C LEU A 20 -32.24 15.51 3.81
N GLU A 21 -32.84 15.59 5.00
CA GLU A 21 -32.21 16.15 6.19
C GLU A 21 -31.01 15.31 6.64
N ALA A 22 -31.11 13.98 6.62
CA ALA A 22 -30.00 13.09 6.90
C ALA A 22 -28.84 13.27 5.91
N ALA A 23 -29.12 13.46 4.62
CA ALA A 23 -28.11 13.74 3.61
C ALA A 23 -27.41 15.10 3.85
N ALA A 24 -28.15 16.11 4.28
CA ALA A 24 -27.59 17.41 4.63
C ALA A 24 -26.68 17.33 5.87
N VAL A 25 -27.10 16.58 6.90
CA VAL A 25 -26.28 16.33 8.10
C VAL A 25 -25.02 15.55 7.75
N ALA A 26 -25.09 14.56 6.86
CA ALA A 26 -23.93 13.81 6.39
C ALA A 26 -22.92 14.73 5.67
N ALA A 27 -23.39 15.56 4.73
CA ALA A 27 -22.55 16.52 4.04
C ALA A 27 -21.90 17.54 4.99
N TYR A 28 -22.62 17.95 6.04
CA TYR A 28 -22.08 18.84 7.07
C TYR A 28 -20.96 18.19 7.88
N LEU A 29 -21.15 16.94 8.32
CA LEU A 29 -20.12 16.19 9.06
C LEU A 29 -18.91 15.86 8.18
N GLU A 30 -19.10 15.62 6.88
CA GLU A 30 -17.99 15.46 5.92
C GLU A 30 -17.16 16.74 5.77
N ALA A 31 -17.80 17.90 5.79
CA ALA A 31 -17.13 19.19 5.71
C ALA A 31 -16.43 19.60 7.04
N HIS A 32 -16.78 18.99 8.17
CA HIS A 32 -16.28 19.36 9.51
C HIS A 32 -15.78 18.11 10.27
N PRO A 33 -14.59 17.59 9.92
CA PRO A 33 -14.07 16.34 10.49
C PRO A 33 -13.73 16.41 11.98
N ASP A 34 -13.44 17.61 12.51
CA ASP A 34 -13.10 17.83 13.91
C ASP A 34 -14.35 18.05 14.80
N PHE A 35 -15.56 17.99 14.23
CA PHE A 35 -16.81 18.29 14.93
C PHE A 35 -17.00 17.49 16.22
N PHE A 36 -16.67 16.19 16.23
CA PHE A 36 -16.79 15.34 17.43
C PHE A 36 -15.63 15.47 18.42
N VAL A 37 -14.56 16.16 18.04
CA VAL A 37 -13.46 16.56 18.94
C VAL A 37 -13.81 17.86 19.65
N GLU A 38 -14.48 18.77 18.96
CA GLU A 38 -14.96 20.03 19.54
C GLU A 38 -16.24 19.85 20.37
N HIS A 39 -17.01 18.79 20.07
CA HIS A 39 -18.28 18.46 20.73
C HIS A 39 -18.28 17.05 21.35
N GLU A 40 -17.27 16.75 22.16
CA GLU A 40 -17.14 15.45 22.85
C GLU A 40 -18.35 15.13 23.74
N GLU A 41 -19.05 16.14 24.26
CA GLU A 41 -20.26 16.02 25.08
C GLU A 41 -21.44 15.34 24.37
N LEU A 42 -21.41 15.27 23.03
CA LEU A 42 -22.46 14.62 22.25
C LEU A 42 -22.28 13.10 22.18
N LEU A 43 -21.04 12.60 22.33
CA LEU A 43 -20.71 11.18 22.21
C LEU A 43 -21.44 10.27 23.22
N PRO A 44 -21.63 10.65 24.50
CA PRO A 44 -22.39 9.85 25.47
C PRO A 44 -23.88 9.72 25.11
N SER A 45 -24.43 10.69 24.37
CA SER A 45 -25.84 10.72 23.99
C SER A 45 -26.13 9.95 22.70
N LEU A 46 -25.11 9.74 21.87
CA LEU A 46 -25.20 9.01 20.62
C LEU A 46 -25.16 7.50 20.88
N ARG A 47 -26.24 6.79 20.52
CA ARG A 47 -26.22 5.32 20.45
C ARG A 47 -25.47 4.88 19.21
N ILE A 48 -24.14 4.87 19.29
CA ILE A 48 -23.27 4.25 18.28
C ILE A 48 -23.19 2.76 18.61
N PRO A 49 -23.78 1.86 17.80
CA PRO A 49 -23.69 0.43 18.03
C PRO A 49 -22.22 -0.01 17.94
N HIS A 50 -21.58 -0.22 19.09
CA HIS A 50 -20.22 -0.76 19.15
C HIS A 50 -20.26 -2.25 18.78
N ARG A 51 -20.16 -2.57 17.49
CA ARG A 51 -19.64 -3.88 17.10
C ARG A 51 -18.17 -3.91 17.50
N ARG A 52 -17.84 -4.69 18.53
CA ARG A 52 -16.44 -5.10 18.78
C ARG A 52 -15.94 -5.75 17.49
N GLY A 53 -15.20 -5.00 16.67
CA GLY A 53 -14.63 -5.51 15.43
C GLY A 53 -14.29 -4.48 14.33
N ASP A 54 -15.03 -3.38 14.16
CA ASP A 54 -15.01 -2.65 12.86
C ASP A 54 -15.02 -1.11 12.94
N THR A 55 -14.33 -0.49 13.91
CA THR A 55 -13.90 0.91 13.74
C THR A 55 -12.38 0.90 13.57
N VAL A 56 -11.92 0.60 12.36
CA VAL A 56 -10.51 0.79 12.00
C VAL A 56 -10.23 2.29 12.11
N SER A 57 -9.40 2.68 13.05
CA SER A 57 -8.95 4.08 13.16
C SER A 57 -8.36 4.49 11.82
N LEU A 58 -8.75 5.66 11.29
CA LEU A 58 -8.25 6.18 10.02
C LEU A 58 -6.71 6.17 9.98
N VAL A 59 -6.10 6.38 11.16
CA VAL A 59 -4.66 6.33 11.41
C VAL A 59 -4.09 4.90 11.28
N GLU A 60 -4.79 3.88 11.74
CA GLU A 60 -4.36 2.48 11.59
C GLU A 60 -4.39 2.04 10.11
N ARG A 61 -5.40 2.48 9.35
CA ARG A 61 -5.46 2.24 7.91
C ARG A 61 -4.33 2.98 7.17
N GLN A 62 -4.07 4.24 7.53
CA GLN A 62 -2.94 5.01 6.98
C GLN A 62 -1.59 4.35 7.31
N MET A 63 -1.40 3.88 8.54
CA MET A 63 -0.17 3.21 8.96
C MET A 63 0.07 1.91 8.17
N THR A 64 -1.00 1.17 7.90
CA THR A 64 -0.93 -0.05 7.08
C THR A 64 -0.51 0.29 5.65
N ILE A 65 -1.14 1.28 5.02
CA ILE A 65 -0.77 1.75 3.67
C ILE A 65 0.68 2.23 3.61
N LEU A 66 1.13 2.97 4.62
CA LEU A 66 2.52 3.45 4.69
C LEU A 66 3.52 2.28 4.84
N ARG A 67 3.18 1.26 5.63
CA ARG A 67 4.00 0.05 5.77
C ARG A 67 4.06 -0.72 4.46
N ASP A 68 2.94 -0.93 3.80
CA ASP A 68 2.88 -1.64 2.51
C ASP A 68 3.71 -0.91 1.46
N ARG A 69 3.56 0.41 1.37
CA ARG A 69 4.34 1.24 0.45
C ARG A 69 5.82 1.25 0.80
N ASN A 70 6.17 1.21 2.08
CA ASN A 70 7.56 1.10 2.51
C ASN A 70 8.19 -0.24 2.10
N ILE A 71 7.46 -1.34 2.26
CA ILE A 71 7.88 -2.68 1.82
C ILE A 71 8.06 -2.69 0.31
N GLU A 72 7.09 -2.15 -0.44
CA GLU A 72 7.18 -2.05 -1.90
C GLU A 72 8.40 -1.24 -2.34
N MET A 73 8.64 -0.07 -1.74
CA MET A 73 9.82 0.75 -2.04
C MET A 73 11.13 0.02 -1.73
N ARG A 74 11.21 -0.71 -0.61
CA ARG A 74 12.39 -1.53 -0.29
C ARG A 74 12.62 -2.64 -1.30
N HIS A 75 11.55 -3.25 -1.80
CA HIS A 75 11.65 -4.27 -2.83
C HIS A 75 12.16 -3.70 -4.16
N ARG A 76 11.60 -2.56 -4.59
CA ARG A 76 12.08 -1.83 -5.79
C ARG A 76 13.54 -1.41 -5.66
N LEU A 77 13.95 -0.93 -4.47
CA LEU A 77 15.34 -0.57 -4.22
C LEU A 77 16.28 -1.79 -4.32
N SER A 78 15.86 -2.93 -3.76
CA SER A 78 16.65 -4.16 -3.86
C SER A 78 16.81 -4.59 -5.31
N GLN A 79 15.75 -4.53 -6.12
CA GLN A 79 15.82 -4.81 -7.55
C GLN A 79 16.78 -3.85 -8.28
N LEU A 80 16.74 -2.56 -7.97
CA LEU A 80 17.68 -1.59 -8.55
C LEU A 80 19.14 -1.89 -8.15
N MET A 81 19.38 -2.30 -6.91
CA MET A 81 20.71 -2.70 -6.44
C MET A 81 21.21 -3.96 -7.14
N ASP A 82 20.33 -4.94 -7.39
CA ASP A 82 20.68 -6.15 -8.12
C ASP A 82 21.04 -5.82 -9.58
N VAL A 83 20.24 -5.01 -10.25
CA VAL A 83 20.53 -4.52 -11.61
C VAL A 83 21.85 -3.73 -11.64
N ALA A 84 22.10 -2.87 -10.66
CA ALA A 84 23.36 -2.13 -10.56
C ALA A 84 24.57 -3.06 -10.40
N ARG A 85 24.46 -4.09 -9.56
CA ARG A 85 25.52 -5.09 -9.37
C ARG A 85 25.78 -5.90 -10.64
N ASP A 86 24.72 -6.27 -11.35
CA ASP A 86 24.85 -6.98 -12.63
C ASP A 86 25.51 -6.09 -13.69
N ASN A 87 25.14 -4.81 -13.75
CA ASN A 87 25.77 -3.83 -14.63
C ASN A 87 27.26 -3.65 -14.30
N ASP A 88 27.63 -3.53 -13.03
CA ASP A 88 29.04 -3.44 -12.62
C ASP A 88 29.82 -4.69 -13.03
N ARG A 89 29.24 -5.89 -12.87
CA ARG A 89 29.86 -7.14 -13.30
C ARG A 89 30.05 -7.19 -14.82
N LEU A 90 29.05 -6.76 -15.59
CA LEU A 90 29.13 -6.68 -17.05
C LEU A 90 30.16 -5.66 -17.51
N PHE A 91 30.22 -4.50 -16.85
CA PHE A 91 31.20 -3.46 -17.12
C PHE A 91 32.62 -3.99 -16.89
N GLU A 92 32.87 -4.66 -15.77
CA GLU A 92 34.18 -5.25 -15.48
C GLU A 92 34.57 -6.37 -16.45
N LYS A 93 33.62 -7.23 -16.85
CA LYS A 93 33.86 -8.24 -17.91
C LYS A 93 34.23 -7.57 -19.23
N THR A 94 33.46 -6.56 -19.64
CA THR A 94 33.69 -5.81 -20.89
C THR A 94 35.03 -5.09 -20.87
N ARG A 95 35.37 -4.42 -19.76
CA ARG A 95 36.64 -3.74 -19.58
C ARG A 95 37.82 -4.72 -19.70
N ARG A 96 37.75 -5.88 -19.04
CA ARG A 96 38.78 -6.91 -19.13
C ARG A 96 38.92 -7.47 -20.54
N LEU A 97 37.81 -7.74 -21.22
CA LEU A 97 37.83 -8.20 -22.61
C LEU A 97 38.48 -7.16 -23.54
N ILE A 98 38.12 -5.88 -23.43
CA ILE A 98 38.70 -4.81 -24.24
C ILE A 98 40.23 -4.75 -24.05
N LEU A 99 40.71 -4.82 -22.81
CA LEU A 99 42.15 -4.82 -22.53
C LEU A 99 42.83 -6.06 -23.09
N ALA A 100 42.25 -7.25 -22.91
CA ALA A 100 42.80 -8.49 -23.47
C ALA A 100 42.86 -8.47 -25.01
N LEU A 101 41.86 -7.87 -25.66
CA LEU A 101 41.86 -7.68 -27.11
C LEU A 101 42.91 -6.67 -27.58
N MET A 102 43.19 -5.63 -26.78
CA MET A 102 44.25 -4.66 -27.08
C MET A 102 45.66 -5.27 -26.93
N ASP A 103 45.83 -6.20 -25.99
CA ASP A 103 47.12 -6.86 -25.72
C ASP A 103 47.36 -8.11 -26.58
N ALA A 104 46.34 -8.59 -27.31
CA ALA A 104 46.43 -9.79 -28.14
C ALA A 104 47.43 -9.61 -29.30
N ALA A 105 48.38 -10.54 -29.43
CA ALA A 105 49.43 -10.50 -30.44
C ALA A 105 49.12 -11.31 -31.69
N SER A 106 48.05 -12.11 -31.67
CA SER A 106 47.64 -12.99 -32.77
C SER A 106 46.12 -13.15 -32.83
N LEU A 107 45.65 -13.64 -33.99
CA LEU A 107 44.23 -13.97 -34.17
C LEU A 107 43.78 -15.07 -33.19
N GLU A 108 44.67 -16.00 -32.85
CA GLU A 108 44.38 -17.07 -31.88
C GLU A 108 44.19 -16.51 -30.46
N ASP A 109 45.03 -15.56 -30.05
CA ASP A 109 44.88 -14.86 -28.76
C ASP A 109 43.56 -14.08 -28.68
N VAL A 110 43.14 -13.45 -29.79
CA VAL A 110 41.85 -12.77 -29.88
C VAL A 110 40.70 -13.75 -29.66
N VAL A 111 40.69 -14.89 -30.36
CA VAL A 111 39.64 -15.91 -30.22
C VAL A 111 39.59 -16.45 -28.79
N MET A 112 40.74 -16.79 -28.21
CA MET A 112 40.81 -17.27 -26.82
C MET A 112 40.28 -16.22 -25.82
N SER A 113 40.64 -14.94 -25.98
CA SER A 113 40.19 -13.88 -25.07
C SER A 113 38.66 -13.68 -25.07
N VAL A 114 38.02 -13.85 -26.23
CA VAL A 114 36.56 -13.75 -26.39
C VAL A 114 35.89 -14.98 -25.78
N GLU A 115 36.40 -16.19 -26.05
CA GLU A 115 35.86 -17.44 -25.48
C GLU A 115 35.92 -17.43 -23.94
N ASP A 116 37.04 -16.99 -23.36
CA ASP A 116 37.20 -16.91 -21.90
C ASP A 116 36.29 -15.85 -21.27
N SER A 117 36.02 -14.73 -21.95
CA SER A 117 35.14 -13.69 -21.42
C SER A 117 33.65 -14.07 -21.46
N LEU A 118 33.26 -14.91 -22.44
CA LEU A 118 31.88 -15.37 -22.64
C LEU A 118 31.51 -16.59 -21.77
N ARG A 119 32.51 -17.25 -21.17
CA ARG A 119 32.32 -18.30 -20.16
C ARG A 119 31.97 -17.72 -18.78
#